data_AF-A0A932U7N3-F1
#
_entry.id   AF-A0A932U7N3-F1
#
_cell.length_a   1.000
_cell.length_b   1.000
_cell.length_c   1.000
_cell.angle_alpha   90.00
_cell.angle_beta   90.00
_cell.angle_gamma   90.00
#
_symmetry.space_group_name_H-M   'P 1'
#
loop_
_entity.id
_entity.type
_entity.pdbx_description
1 polymer ?
#
loop_
_entity_poly.entity_id
_entity_poly.type
_entity_poly.pdbx_seq_one_letter_code
_entity_poly.pdbx_strand_id
1 'polypeptide(L)'
;MSSQLSEALQTPSYVVNQNGKQIAVLVDLATWQSILDRLEDQEDFDILRANQAALTALAQGKRPAGWKSWDEFERELDALEMAGELPT
;
A
#
# COMPACT_ATOMS: atom_id res chain seq x y z
N MET A 1 25.85 10.54 30.52
CA MET A 1 25.71 10.92 29.10
C MET A 1 24.27 10.66 28.69
N SER A 2 23.40 11.66 28.80
CA SER A 2 22.03 11.58 28.30
C SER A 2 22.00 12.18 26.90
N SER A 3 21.76 11.35 25.89
CA SER A 3 21.45 11.83 24.55
C SER A 3 20.00 12.30 24.56
N GLN A 4 19.78 13.60 24.71
CA GLN A 4 18.50 14.22 24.40
C GLN A 4 18.36 14.21 22.87
N LEU A 5 17.63 13.24 22.34
CA LEU A 5 17.05 13.35 21.01
C LEU A 5 16.00 14.47 21.09
N SER A 6 16.44 15.70 20.82
CA SER A 6 15.52 16.78 20.49
C SER A 6 14.98 16.48 19.09
N GLU A 7 14.00 15.60 19.00
CA GLU A 7 13.14 15.52 17.82
C GLU A 7 12.36 16.84 17.80
N ALA A 8 12.96 17.87 17.20
CA ALA A 8 12.26 19.09 16.89
C ALA A 8 11.14 18.68 15.93
N LEU A 9 9.90 18.63 16.44
CA LEU A 9 8.70 18.54 15.64
C LEU A 9 8.79 19.66 14.60
N GLN A 10 9.19 19.32 13.37
CA GLN A 10 9.25 20.29 12.30
C GLN A 10 7.82 20.72 12.03
N THR A 11 7.54 22.00 12.29
CA THR A 11 6.23 22.57 11.99
C THR A 11 6.01 22.48 10.47
N PRO A 12 4.87 21.94 10.01
CA PRO A 12 4.59 21.86 8.58
C PRO A 12 4.57 23.26 7.96
N SER A 13 5.10 23.38 6.74
CA SER A 13 4.98 24.62 5.97
C SER A 13 3.63 24.63 5.26
N TYR A 14 2.90 25.75 5.31
CA TYR A 14 1.57 25.86 4.71
C TYR A 14 1.51 26.89 3.60
N VAL A 15 0.79 26.58 2.53
CA VAL A 15 0.33 27.58 1.57
C VAL A 15 -0.96 28.19 2.11
N VAL A 16 -0.98 29.52 2.21
CA VAL A 16 -2.10 30.29 2.78
C VAL A 16 -2.73 31.14 1.67
N ASN A 17 -4.06 31.18 1.62
CA ASN A 17 -4.79 32.00 0.66
C ASN A 17 -4.91 33.47 1.11
N GLN A 18 -5.54 34.31 0.28
CA GLN A 18 -5.71 35.76 0.55
C GLN A 18 -6.52 36.06 1.83
N ASN A 19 -7.32 35.10 2.30
CA ASN A 19 -8.14 35.24 3.50
C ASN A 19 -7.45 34.70 4.77
N GLY A 20 -6.16 34.34 4.68
CA GLY A 20 -5.42 33.78 5.81
C GLY A 20 -5.71 32.30 6.10
N LYS A 21 -6.46 31.61 5.23
CA LYS A 21 -6.77 30.18 5.40
C LYS A 21 -5.68 29.31 4.78
N GLN A 22 -5.20 28.32 5.53
CA GLN A 22 -4.30 27.28 5.02
C GLN A 22 -5.04 26.41 3.99
N ILE A 23 -4.45 26.23 2.81
CA ILE A 23 -5.06 25.48 1.70
C ILE A 23 -4.20 24.31 1.19
N ALA A 24 -2.92 24.28 1.52
CA ALA A 24 -2.04 23.17 1.21
C ALA A 24 -0.89 23.08 2.24
N VAL A 25 -0.26 21.91 2.33
CA VAL A 25 0.98 21.68 3.07
C VAL A 25 2.10 21.51 2.06
N LEU A 26 3.21 22.21 2.27
CA LEU A 26 4.44 22.04 1.50
C LEU A 26 5.31 21.01 2.21
N VAL A 27 5.64 19.95 1.51
CA VAL A 27 6.57 18.89 1.92
C VAL A 27 7.56 18.63 0.78
N ASP A 28 8.75 18.14 1.10
CA ASP A 28 9.63 17.61 0.07
C ASP A 28 9.11 16.27 -0.47
N LEU A 29 9.64 15.85 -1.62
CA LEU A 29 9.18 14.63 -2.30
C LEU A 29 9.45 13.35 -1.48
N ALA A 30 10.53 13.30 -0.70
CA ALA A 30 10.85 12.14 0.11
C ALA A 30 9.83 11.96 1.25
N THR A 31 9.45 13.07 1.87
CA THR A 31 8.39 13.12 2.89
C THR A 31 7.05 12.75 2.29
N TRP A 32 6.71 13.27 1.11
CA TRP A 32 5.48 12.90 0.40
C TRP A 32 5.41 11.40 0.10
N GLN A 33 6.48 10.83 -0.45
CA GLN A 33 6.55 9.39 -0.71
C GLN A 33 6.39 8.57 0.57
N SER A 34 7.07 8.98 1.65
CA SER A 34 6.97 8.28 2.94
C SER A 34 5.55 8.31 3.52
N ILE A 35 4.78 9.38 3.28
CA ILE A 35 3.38 9.46 3.68
C ILE A 35 2.53 8.47 2.86
N LEU A 36 2.75 8.41 1.55
CA LEU A 36 2.05 7.46 0.68
C LEU A 36 2.36 6.01 1.05
N ASP A 37 3.63 5.66 1.19
CA ASP A 37 4.07 4.31 1.57
C ASP A 37 3.43 3.88 2.90
N ARG A 38 3.35 4.80 3.86
CA ARG A 38 2.72 4.53 5.17
C ARG A 38 1.22 4.28 5.07
N LEU A 39 0.53 4.95 4.16
CA LEU A 39 -0.89 4.74 3.91
C LEU A 39 -1.13 3.39 3.21
N GLU A 40 -0.31 3.07 2.20
CA GLU A 40 -0.34 1.78 1.50
C GLU A 40 -0.05 0.62 2.46
N ASP A 41 0.99 0.72 3.30
CA ASP A 41 1.31 -0.27 4.34
C ASP A 41 0.11 -0.55 5.26
N GLN A 42 -0.65 0.50 5.61
CA GLN A 42 -1.79 0.37 6.51
C GLN A 42 -2.98 -0.33 5.84
N GLU A 43 -3.24 -0.02 4.56
CA GLU A 43 -4.26 -0.70 3.77
C GLU A 43 -3.88 -2.17 3.51
N ASP A 44 -2.63 -2.43 3.15
CA ASP A 44 -2.09 -3.78 2.94
C ASP A 44 -2.17 -4.63 4.21
N PHE A 45 -1.93 -4.02 5.39
CA PHE A 45 -2.06 -4.73 6.66
C PHE A 45 -3.49 -5.24 6.88
N ASP A 46 -4.50 -4.48 6.50
CA ASP A 46 -5.89 -4.90 6.64
C ASP A 46 -6.24 -6.03 5.66
N ILE A 47 -5.67 -6.03 4.43
CA ILE A 47 -5.77 -7.14 3.49
C ILE A 47 -5.13 -8.41 4.07
N LEU A 48 -3.93 -8.31 4.63
CA LEU A 48 -3.23 -9.43 5.27
C LEU A 48 -4.02 -9.97 6.46
N ARG A 49 -4.56 -9.09 7.29
CA ARG A 49 -5.38 -9.46 8.44
C ARG A 49 -6.64 -10.21 7.99
N ALA A 50 -7.33 -9.72 6.97
CA ALA A 50 -8.52 -10.37 6.42
C ALA A 50 -8.23 -11.77 5.85
N ASN A 51 -7.01 -12.01 5.35
CA ASN A 51 -6.60 -13.26 4.74
C ASN A 51 -5.80 -14.20 5.65
N GLN A 52 -5.61 -13.85 6.94
CA GLN A 52 -4.74 -14.60 7.85
C GLN A 52 -5.07 -16.10 7.93
N ALA A 53 -6.36 -16.46 8.00
CA ALA A 53 -6.78 -17.86 8.07
C ALA A 53 -6.47 -18.64 6.79
N ALA A 54 -6.68 -18.02 5.63
CA ALA A 54 -6.38 -18.62 4.33
C ALA A 54 -4.87 -18.81 4.15
N LEU A 55 -4.06 -17.83 4.53
CA LEU A 55 -2.59 -17.91 4.53
C LEU A 55 -2.07 -19.00 5.46
N THR A 56 -2.68 -19.14 6.65
CA THR A 56 -2.33 -20.22 7.60
C THR A 56 -2.65 -21.60 7.02
N ALA A 57 -3.80 -21.76 6.38
CA ALA A 57 -4.15 -23.00 5.70
C ALA A 57 -3.18 -23.33 4.56
N LEU A 58 -2.78 -22.31 3.78
CA LEU A 58 -1.79 -22.44 2.71
C LEU A 58 -0.44 -22.91 3.23
N ALA A 59 0.05 -22.33 4.33
CA ALA A 59 1.29 -22.75 4.98
C ALA A 59 1.25 -24.21 5.49
N GLN A 60 0.05 -24.75 5.74
CA GLN A 60 -0.16 -26.16 6.10
C GLN A 60 -0.35 -27.08 4.89
N GLY A 61 -0.12 -26.58 3.67
CA GLY A 61 -0.29 -27.33 2.42
C GLY A 61 -1.73 -27.48 1.96
N LYS A 62 -2.68 -26.78 2.58
CA LYS A 62 -4.08 -26.75 2.14
C LYS A 62 -4.28 -25.59 1.20
N ARG A 63 -4.93 -25.83 0.06
CA ARG A 63 -5.26 -24.77 -0.88
C ARG A 63 -6.66 -24.18 -0.57
N PRO A 64 -6.78 -22.90 -0.16
CA PRO A 64 -8.08 -22.30 0.11
C PRO A 64 -8.94 -22.21 -1.16
N ALA A 65 -10.27 -22.22 -0.99
CA ALA A 65 -11.20 -22.11 -2.11
C ALA A 65 -11.01 -20.77 -2.84
N GLY A 66 -10.99 -20.81 -4.18
CA GLY A 66 -10.80 -19.63 -5.02
C GLY A 66 -9.34 -19.20 -5.23
N TRP A 67 -8.37 -19.82 -4.56
CA TRP A 67 -6.95 -19.52 -4.73
C TRP A 67 -6.35 -20.32 -5.88
N LYS A 68 -5.45 -19.71 -6.66
CA LYS A 68 -4.74 -20.33 -7.79
C LYS A 68 -3.25 -20.39 -7.54
N SER A 69 -2.57 -21.40 -8.09
CA SER A 69 -1.12 -21.30 -8.23
C SER A 69 -0.79 -20.24 -9.28
N TRP A 70 0.45 -19.73 -9.25
CA TRP A 70 0.93 -18.82 -10.28
C TRP A 70 0.79 -19.45 -11.68
N ASP A 71 1.23 -20.69 -11.88
CA ASP A 71 1.15 -21.39 -13.17
C ASP A 71 -0.29 -21.57 -13.71
N GLU A 72 -1.27 -21.71 -12.82
CA GLU A 72 -2.68 -21.78 -13.24
C GLU A 72 -3.21 -20.40 -13.64
N PHE A 73 -2.89 -19.38 -12.86
CA PHE A 73 -3.26 -18.01 -13.17
C PHE A 73 -2.62 -17.52 -14.47
N GLU A 74 -1.33 -17.78 -14.67
CA GLU A 74 -0.58 -17.42 -15.88
C GLU A 74 -1.19 -18.07 -17.13
N ARG A 75 -1.47 -19.39 -17.09
CA ARG A 75 -2.11 -20.07 -18.23
C ARG A 75 -3.50 -19.52 -18.57
N GLU A 76 -4.28 -19.11 -17.57
CA GLU A 76 -5.57 -18.49 -17.83
C GLU A 76 -5.41 -17.09 -18.42
N LEU A 77 -4.44 -16.32 -17.95
CA LEU A 77 -4.14 -15.00 -18.46
C LEU A 77 -3.67 -15.07 -19.92
N ASP A 78 -2.76 -15.99 -20.24
CA ASP A 78 -2.29 -16.25 -21.61
C ASP A 78 -3.46 -16.63 -22.53
N ALA A 79 -4.41 -17.44 -22.04
CA ALA A 79 -5.58 -17.82 -22.82
C ALA A 79 -6.49 -16.61 -23.13
N LEU A 80 -6.67 -15.69 -22.18
CA LEU A 80 -7.42 -14.45 -22.37
C LEU A 80 -6.70 -13.51 -23.35
N GLU A 81 -5.37 -13.41 -23.27
CA GLU A 81 -4.57 -12.63 -24.21
C GLU A 81 -4.70 -13.16 -25.63
N MET A 82 -4.55 -14.47 -25.82
CA MET A 82 -4.71 -15.12 -27.12
C MET A 82 -6.12 -14.97 -27.69
N ALA A 83 -7.14 -14.94 -26.83
CA ALA A 83 -8.52 -14.71 -27.22
C ALA A 83 -8.84 -13.23 -27.53
N GLY A 84 -7.92 -12.30 -27.20
CA GLY A 84 -8.16 -10.85 -27.34
C GLY A 84 -9.18 -10.31 -26.34
N GLU A 85 -9.34 -10.97 -25.19
CA GLU A 85 -10.34 -10.64 -24.16
C GLU A 85 -9.75 -9.83 -22.99
N LEU A 86 -8.47 -9.44 -23.06
CA LEU A 86 -7.86 -8.57 -22.06
C LEU A 86 -8.46 -7.16 -22.14
N PRO A 87 -8.75 -6.50 -20.99
CA PRO A 87 -9.16 -5.10 -20.97
C PRO A 87 -8.09 -4.21 -21.61
N THR A 88 -8.50 -3.36 -22.56
CA THR A 88 -7.67 -2.33 -23.21
C THR A 88 -7.57 -1.05 -22.40
#